data_AF-A0A8S3VIL7-F1
#
_entry.id   AF-A0A8S3VIL7-F1
#
_cell.length_a   1.000
_cell.length_b   1.000
_cell.length_c   1.000
_cell.angle_alpha   90.00
_cell.angle_beta   90.00
_cell.angle_gamma   90.00
#
_symmetry.space_group_name_H-M   'P 1'
#
loop_
_entity.id
_entity.type
_entity.pdbx_description
1 polymer ?
#
loop_
_entity_poly.entity_id
_entity_poly.type
_entity_poly.pdbx_seq_one_letter_code
_entity_poly.pdbx_strand_id
1 'polypeptide(L)'
;MAESFNNIPGSRTNSAKNRPGSGENLDQVKEEEYKRLNDELEARTANLVREAEEVLQGQEKALSESRLLDNINADDFLKDYDDDTEPNTDRSHTDRPSSKTGSRTSSKVTNHTRPHSTNQSRPPSKVKRPTSGKPLRPKSGKSNLADNVAVPDDTFMTQFRDFNIDKTVSNIEGQIDRGQVISDEDDDVIPQAANEMGAEATIRFLKAKLRVMQEELDRLGSEVNKRDDSNKTLSVKIKEMEDERGRLYRTTSAQQAQIDKFKKISEDAQVKSDTAETQLAGLRKESTDHDRKRTEQLLADNKRLEKQKNELMAGFKKQLKLIDILKRQKMHIEAAKMLSFSEEEFVKAFTWGNFI
;
A
#
# COMPACT_ATOMS: atom_id res chain seq x y z
N MET A 1 -2.29 -14.43 -111.84
CA MET A 1 -3.73 -14.18 -111.63
C MET A 1 -3.88 -13.86 -110.16
N ALA A 2 -4.19 -12.61 -109.78
CA ALA A 2 -5.48 -11.94 -109.98
C ALA A 2 -6.56 -12.69 -109.18
N GLU A 3 -6.97 -12.22 -108.00
CA GLU A 3 -8.01 -11.20 -107.73
C GLU A 3 -9.09 -11.91 -106.86
N SER A 4 -9.89 -11.29 -105.98
CA SER A 4 -10.13 -9.86 -105.72
C SER A 4 -10.84 -9.62 -104.36
N PHE A 5 -10.57 -8.48 -103.69
CA PHE A 5 -11.42 -7.71 -102.73
C PHE A 5 -12.02 -8.40 -101.45
N ASN A 6 -12.35 -7.75 -100.31
CA ASN A 6 -12.34 -6.35 -99.80
C ASN A 6 -11.85 -6.34 -98.31
N ASN A 7 -11.12 -5.33 -97.79
CA ASN A 7 -11.55 -4.01 -97.27
C ASN A 7 -12.68 -4.06 -96.19
N ILE A 8 -12.48 -3.83 -94.88
CA ILE A 8 -12.08 -2.60 -94.10
C ILE A 8 -13.23 -1.56 -94.04
N PRO A 9 -13.53 -0.83 -92.91
CA PRO A 9 -12.84 -0.68 -91.60
C PRO A 9 -13.69 -0.96 -90.32
N GLY A 10 -13.11 -0.83 -89.11
CA GLY A 10 -13.80 -1.02 -87.81
C GLY A 10 -13.07 -0.49 -86.55
N SER A 11 -12.92 0.84 -86.44
CA SER A 11 -12.20 1.61 -85.40
C SER A 11 -12.36 1.22 -83.91
N ARG A 12 -11.24 1.40 -83.15
CA ARG A 12 -11.04 1.96 -81.77
C ARG A 12 -12.29 2.20 -80.88
N THR A 13 -12.27 2.04 -79.54
CA THR A 13 -11.21 2.39 -78.55
C THR A 13 -11.17 1.50 -77.29
N ASN A 14 -10.07 1.57 -76.54
CA ASN A 14 -9.99 1.14 -75.14
C ASN A 14 -11.11 1.73 -74.25
N SER A 15 -11.55 0.98 -73.23
CA SER A 15 -11.99 1.55 -71.95
C SER A 15 -11.96 0.50 -70.84
N ALA A 16 -10.76 0.19 -70.31
CA ALA A 16 -10.64 -0.51 -69.04
C ALA A 16 -11.29 0.37 -67.94
N LYS A 17 -12.41 -0.10 -67.36
CA LYS A 17 -13.11 0.65 -66.30
C LYS A 17 -12.60 0.21 -64.93
N ASN A 18 -11.58 0.93 -64.46
CA ASN A 18 -11.19 0.92 -63.05
C ASN A 18 -12.44 1.14 -62.18
N ARG A 19 -12.63 0.26 -61.19
CA ARG A 19 -13.48 0.51 -60.02
C ARG A 19 -12.53 0.82 -58.86
N PRO A 20 -12.86 1.76 -57.96
CA PRO A 20 -11.83 2.36 -57.10
C PRO A 20 -11.39 1.41 -55.98
N GLY A 21 -10.09 1.08 -55.94
CA GLY A 21 -9.43 0.36 -54.86
C GLY A 21 -9.25 1.19 -53.57
N SER A 22 -10.18 2.11 -53.30
CA SER A 22 -10.16 3.00 -52.13
C SER A 22 -10.73 2.36 -50.86
N GLY A 23 -11.39 1.20 -50.98
CA GLY A 23 -11.79 0.37 -49.84
C GLY A 23 -10.61 -0.44 -49.30
N GLU A 24 -10.04 -1.29 -50.16
CA GLU A 24 -8.93 -2.20 -49.80
C GLU A 24 -7.73 -1.46 -49.21
N ASN A 25 -7.30 -0.33 -49.80
CA ASN A 25 -6.23 0.51 -49.22
C ASN A 25 -6.61 1.06 -47.83
N LEU A 26 -7.87 1.46 -47.62
CA LEU A 26 -8.31 2.06 -46.36
C LEU A 26 -8.45 1.00 -45.25
N ASP A 27 -8.81 -0.23 -45.61
CA ASP A 27 -8.90 -1.34 -44.66
C ASP A 27 -7.52 -1.95 -44.37
N GLN A 28 -6.60 -2.00 -45.34
CA GLN A 28 -5.19 -2.32 -45.12
C GLN A 28 -4.48 -1.30 -44.22
N VAL A 29 -4.70 0.01 -44.42
CA VAL A 29 -4.14 1.05 -43.54
C VAL A 29 -4.65 0.90 -42.10
N LYS A 30 -5.92 0.52 -41.89
CA LYS A 30 -6.43 0.19 -40.55
C LYS A 30 -5.82 -1.09 -39.99
N GLU A 31 -5.59 -2.11 -40.81
CA GLU A 31 -4.94 -3.36 -40.38
C GLU A 31 -3.51 -3.10 -39.90
N GLU A 32 -2.75 -2.26 -40.62
CA GLU A 32 -1.42 -1.79 -40.19
C GLU A 32 -1.49 -0.91 -38.93
N GLU A 33 -2.50 -0.05 -38.79
CA GLU A 33 -2.70 0.80 -37.61
C GLU A 33 -3.08 -0.03 -36.36
N TYR A 34 -4.02 -0.98 -36.50
CA TYR A 34 -4.37 -1.92 -35.44
C TYR A 34 -3.19 -2.82 -35.06
N LYS A 35 -2.39 -3.26 -36.04
CA LYS A 35 -1.18 -4.03 -35.76
C LYS A 35 -0.18 -3.21 -34.96
N ARG A 36 0.13 -1.98 -35.37
CA ARG A 36 1.01 -1.07 -34.60
C ARG A 36 0.48 -0.80 -33.19
N LEU A 37 -0.82 -0.60 -33.03
CA LEU A 37 -1.45 -0.38 -31.73
C LEU A 37 -1.37 -1.62 -30.85
N ASN A 38 -1.46 -2.83 -31.42
CA ASN A 38 -1.24 -4.09 -30.72
C ASN A 38 0.24 -4.28 -30.35
N ASP A 39 1.17 -4.03 -31.28
CA ASP A 39 2.61 -4.06 -31.03
C ASP A 39 2.98 -3.08 -29.88
N GLU A 40 2.37 -1.89 -29.83
CA GLU A 40 2.56 -0.92 -28.74
C GLU A 40 1.91 -1.38 -27.43
N LEU A 41 0.73 -2.01 -27.46
CA LEU A 41 0.09 -2.59 -26.28
C LEU A 41 0.91 -3.74 -25.69
N GLU A 42 1.48 -4.60 -26.53
CA GLU A 42 2.38 -5.67 -26.12
C GLU A 42 3.68 -5.10 -25.53
N ALA A 43 4.28 -4.08 -26.15
CA ALA A 43 5.45 -3.39 -25.62
C ALA A 43 5.17 -2.68 -24.28
N ARG A 44 4.02 -2.03 -24.11
CA ARG A 44 3.57 -1.42 -22.85
C ARG A 44 3.33 -2.48 -21.77
N THR A 45 2.72 -3.62 -22.13
CA THR A 45 2.50 -4.76 -21.23
C THR A 45 3.83 -5.36 -20.78
N ALA A 46 4.77 -5.60 -21.70
CA ALA A 46 6.10 -6.12 -21.39
C ALA A 46 6.90 -5.17 -20.47
N ASN A 47 6.78 -3.85 -20.68
CA ASN A 47 7.39 -2.86 -19.80
C ASN A 47 6.78 -2.87 -18.38
N LEU A 48 5.45 -2.96 -18.26
CA LEU A 48 4.76 -3.03 -16.97
C LEU A 48 5.07 -4.33 -16.20
N VAL A 49 5.15 -5.46 -16.90
CA VAL A 49 5.56 -6.75 -16.32
C VAL A 49 7.01 -6.68 -15.82
N ARG A 50 7.92 -6.08 -16.60
CA ARG A 50 9.33 -5.90 -16.22
C ARG A 50 9.49 -4.95 -15.03
N GLU A 51 8.71 -3.87 -14.95
CA GLU A 51 8.68 -2.96 -13.79
C GLU A 51 8.17 -3.67 -12.53
N ALA A 52 7.12 -4.49 -12.66
CA ALA A 52 6.63 -5.32 -11.56
C ALA A 52 7.65 -6.38 -11.11
N GLU A 53 8.37 -7.00 -12.05
CA GLU A 53 9.46 -7.94 -11.77
C GLU A 53 10.63 -7.26 -11.05
N GLU A 54 11.05 -6.07 -11.50
CA GLU A 54 12.12 -5.28 -10.86
C GLU A 54 11.75 -4.87 -9.42
N VAL A 55 10.50 -4.50 -9.17
CA VAL A 55 9.98 -4.24 -7.82
C VAL A 55 9.96 -5.52 -6.95
N LEU A 56 9.55 -6.66 -7.51
CA LEU A 56 9.55 -7.94 -6.81
C LEU A 56 10.96 -8.43 -6.47
N GLN A 57 11.89 -8.38 -7.42
CA GLN A 57 13.31 -8.70 -7.18
C GLN A 57 13.93 -7.73 -6.16
N GLY A 58 13.55 -6.45 -6.16
CA GLY A 58 13.95 -5.48 -5.14
C GLY A 58 13.47 -5.86 -3.73
N GLN A 59 12.23 -6.34 -3.60
CA GLN A 59 11.67 -6.82 -2.33
C GLN A 59 12.30 -8.16 -1.90
N GLU A 60 12.43 -9.12 -2.81
CA GLU A 60 13.08 -10.41 -2.57
C GLU A 60 14.54 -10.22 -2.14
N LYS A 61 15.27 -9.29 -2.78
CA LYS A 61 16.63 -8.93 -2.39
C LYS A 61 16.67 -8.27 -1.00
N ALA A 62 15.76 -7.35 -0.68
CA ALA A 62 15.70 -6.73 0.65
C ALA A 62 15.41 -7.76 1.75
N LEU A 63 14.54 -8.76 1.48
CA LEU A 63 14.31 -9.89 2.37
C LEU A 63 15.54 -10.82 2.46
N SER A 64 16.23 -11.06 1.34
CA SER A 64 17.43 -11.90 1.25
C SER A 64 18.72 -11.26 1.80
N GLU A 65 18.74 -9.93 1.96
CA GLU A 65 19.78 -9.19 2.69
C GLU A 65 19.43 -9.10 4.19
N SER A 66 18.15 -9.24 4.57
CA SER A 66 17.66 -9.31 5.95
C SER A 66 17.94 -10.68 6.63
N ARG A 67 19.16 -11.20 6.50
CA ARG A 67 19.65 -12.48 7.08
C ARG A 67 19.84 -12.46 8.61
N LEU A 68 18.88 -11.90 9.34
CA LEU A 68 18.82 -11.96 10.81
C LEU A 68 18.46 -13.36 11.34
N LEU A 69 18.05 -14.29 10.48
CA LEU A 69 17.57 -15.63 10.85
C LEU A 69 18.51 -16.78 10.42
N ASP A 70 19.33 -16.60 9.37
CA ASP A 70 20.26 -17.62 8.84
C ASP A 70 21.27 -18.14 9.89
N ASN A 71 21.49 -17.38 10.98
CA ASN A 71 22.40 -17.74 12.07
C ASN A 71 21.70 -18.43 13.28
N ILE A 72 20.38 -18.63 13.25
CA ILE A 72 19.65 -19.27 14.35
C ILE A 72 19.69 -20.80 14.16
N ASN A 73 20.63 -21.46 14.85
CA ASN A 73 20.65 -22.91 14.91
C ASN A 73 19.48 -23.44 15.76
N ALA A 74 18.49 -24.05 15.10
CA ALA A 74 17.31 -24.60 15.76
C ALA A 74 17.63 -25.70 16.79
N ASP A 75 18.71 -26.47 16.57
CA ASP A 75 19.14 -27.57 17.44
C ASP A 75 19.82 -27.09 18.75
N ASP A 76 20.16 -25.80 18.83
CA ASP A 76 20.73 -25.17 20.03
C ASP A 76 19.62 -24.55 20.91
N PHE A 77 18.69 -23.84 20.28
CA PHE A 77 17.57 -23.18 20.97
C PHE A 77 16.61 -24.17 21.67
N LEU A 78 16.55 -25.43 21.22
CA LEU A 78 15.66 -26.45 21.78
C LEU A 78 16.24 -27.18 23.00
N LYS A 79 17.54 -27.01 23.33
CA LYS A 79 18.17 -27.74 24.47
C LYS A 79 17.99 -27.07 25.83
N ASP A 80 17.79 -25.76 25.87
CA ASP A 80 17.65 -24.98 27.12
C ASP A 80 16.29 -25.20 27.85
N TYR A 81 15.49 -26.19 27.44
CA TYR A 81 14.12 -26.40 27.92
C TYR A 81 13.79 -27.80 28.47
N ASP A 82 14.72 -28.75 28.46
CA ASP A 82 14.47 -30.18 28.78
C ASP A 82 15.32 -30.75 29.95
N ASP A 83 15.90 -29.91 30.81
CA ASP A 83 16.69 -30.33 31.99
C ASP A 83 16.30 -29.57 33.28
N ASP A 84 15.10 -29.84 33.80
CA ASP A 84 14.70 -29.45 35.16
C ASP A 84 13.64 -30.43 35.74
N THR A 85 13.82 -31.74 35.50
CA THR A 85 13.00 -32.81 36.09
C THR A 85 13.80 -34.10 36.23
N GLU A 86 14.32 -34.36 37.43
CA GLU A 86 14.87 -35.67 37.79
C GLU A 86 13.78 -36.75 37.89
N PRO A 87 14.02 -37.92 37.28
CA PRO A 87 13.66 -39.19 37.91
C PRO A 87 14.87 -40.14 38.02
N ASN A 88 15.52 -40.12 39.18
CA ASN A 88 16.50 -41.11 39.66
C ASN A 88 16.20 -42.58 39.23
N THR A 89 16.94 -43.11 38.25
CA THR A 89 17.16 -44.57 38.06
C THR A 89 18.54 -44.92 37.48
N ASP A 90 19.34 -45.61 38.30
CA ASP A 90 20.40 -46.60 38.03
C ASP A 90 20.61 -47.07 36.55
N ARG A 91 21.80 -46.85 35.94
CA ARG A 91 22.78 -47.89 35.47
C ARG A 91 23.86 -47.51 34.42
N SER A 92 25.07 -48.02 34.68
CA SER A 92 26.11 -48.57 33.76
C SER A 92 26.78 -47.74 32.65
N HIS A 93 28.10 -47.53 32.84
CA HIS A 93 29.23 -47.70 31.90
C HIS A 93 29.00 -47.78 30.37
N THR A 94 29.77 -46.98 29.61
CA THR A 94 30.75 -47.46 28.61
C THR A 94 31.75 -46.34 28.22
N ASP A 95 32.72 -46.63 27.34
CA ASP A 95 33.99 -45.90 27.26
C ASP A 95 34.14 -44.79 26.18
N ARG A 96 35.07 -43.88 26.50
CA ARG A 96 36.07 -43.16 25.67
C ARG A 96 36.36 -43.70 24.23
N PRO A 97 37.00 -42.91 23.30
CA PRO A 97 37.72 -41.64 23.53
C PRO A 97 37.65 -40.51 22.44
N SER A 98 37.98 -39.29 22.88
CA SER A 98 38.75 -38.21 22.21
C SER A 98 38.62 -37.87 20.70
N SER A 99 38.51 -36.57 20.44
CA SER A 99 39.49 -35.84 19.61
C SER A 99 39.78 -34.44 20.19
N LYS A 100 40.83 -33.75 19.72
CA LYS A 100 41.23 -32.41 20.19
C LYS A 100 41.42 -31.45 19.01
N THR A 101 40.71 -30.33 19.00
CA THR A 101 41.20 -29.04 18.49
C THR A 101 40.58 -27.94 19.33
N GLY A 102 41.38 -27.03 19.87
CA GLY A 102 40.88 -25.92 20.68
C GLY A 102 41.29 -24.58 20.11
N SER A 103 40.41 -23.59 20.27
CA SER A 103 40.80 -22.18 20.40
C SER A 103 40.03 -21.59 21.58
N ARG A 104 40.62 -20.59 22.26
CA ARG A 104 40.08 -19.98 23.49
C ARG A 104 40.02 -18.47 23.34
N THR A 105 38.82 -17.90 23.45
CA THR A 105 38.58 -16.50 23.81
C THR A 105 37.44 -16.47 24.84
N SER A 106 37.59 -15.72 25.93
CA SER A 106 36.82 -16.00 27.16
C SER A 106 36.40 -14.76 27.97
N SER A 107 35.09 -14.55 28.07
CA SER A 107 34.38 -13.68 29.03
C SER A 107 32.88 -14.03 28.92
N LYS A 108 32.10 -14.48 29.92
CA LYS A 108 32.10 -14.34 31.39
C LYS A 108 31.76 -12.91 31.85
N VAL A 109 30.62 -12.60 32.53
CA VAL A 109 29.41 -13.39 32.89
C VAL A 109 28.26 -12.45 33.38
N THR A 110 27.08 -13.02 33.73
CA THR A 110 25.91 -12.40 34.42
C THR A 110 25.12 -11.32 33.64
N ASN A 111 23.79 -11.37 33.48
CA ASN A 111 22.64 -11.54 34.42
C ASN A 111 22.36 -10.29 35.27
N HIS A 112 21.13 -9.80 35.48
CA HIS A 112 19.77 -10.22 35.04
C HIS A 112 19.12 -9.05 34.20
N THR A 113 17.81 -8.85 33.94
CA THR A 113 16.53 -9.37 34.52
C THR A 113 15.37 -9.23 33.50
N ARG A 114 14.23 -9.88 33.78
CA ARG A 114 13.01 -10.00 32.96
C ARG A 114 11.83 -9.22 33.57
N PRO A 115 10.88 -8.69 32.77
CA PRO A 115 9.50 -8.51 33.18
C PRO A 115 8.54 -9.48 32.46
N HIS A 116 7.43 -9.81 33.11
CA HIS A 116 6.39 -10.71 32.62
C HIS A 116 5.16 -9.90 32.19
N SER A 117 4.51 -10.22 31.06
CA SER A 117 3.05 -10.11 31.00
C SER A 117 2.43 -10.99 29.92
N THR A 118 1.41 -11.72 30.35
CA THR A 118 0.34 -12.33 29.56
C THR A 118 -0.29 -11.38 28.53
N ASN A 119 -0.61 -11.90 27.35
CA ASN A 119 -2.02 -12.08 27.00
C ASN A 119 -2.24 -13.17 25.93
N GLN A 120 -3.38 -13.85 26.02
CA GLN A 120 -3.72 -15.01 25.19
C GLN A 120 -4.33 -14.60 23.85
N SER A 121 -4.02 -15.35 22.79
CA SER A 121 -4.70 -15.22 21.50
C SER A 121 -6.05 -15.94 21.49
N ARG A 122 -6.96 -15.42 20.66
CA ARG A 122 -8.41 -15.67 20.67
C ARG A 122 -8.80 -16.90 19.82
N PRO A 123 -9.74 -17.76 20.26
CA PRO A 123 -10.11 -18.98 19.54
C PRO A 123 -11.02 -18.73 18.31
N PRO A 124 -11.07 -19.68 17.35
CA PRO A 124 -11.88 -19.58 16.15
C PRO A 124 -13.39 -19.85 16.38
N SER A 125 -14.22 -19.36 15.46
CA SER A 125 -15.68 -19.32 15.57
C SER A 125 -16.42 -20.56 15.08
N LYS A 126 -17.51 -20.97 15.77
CA LYS A 126 -18.66 -21.69 15.15
C LYS A 126 -19.93 -21.68 16.02
N VAL A 127 -21.10 -21.74 15.36
CA VAL A 127 -22.46 -22.07 15.87
C VAL A 127 -23.29 -20.98 16.64
N LYS A 128 -24.30 -20.47 15.92
CA LYS A 128 -25.72 -20.15 16.27
C LYS A 128 -26.13 -19.31 17.52
N ARG A 129 -27.11 -18.42 17.26
CA ARG A 129 -28.06 -17.71 18.17
C ARG A 129 -28.82 -18.66 19.12
N PRO A 130 -29.39 -18.23 20.29
CA PRO A 130 -30.29 -17.07 20.36
C PRO A 130 -30.44 -16.22 21.67
N THR A 131 -31.26 -15.16 21.51
CA THR A 131 -32.16 -14.47 22.49
C THR A 131 -31.66 -13.51 23.60
N SER A 132 -32.16 -12.27 23.47
CA SER A 132 -32.65 -11.33 24.51
C SER A 132 -31.73 -10.80 25.63
N GLY A 133 -31.30 -9.54 25.48
CA GLY A 133 -30.87 -8.62 26.54
C GLY A 133 -30.80 -7.18 26.00
N LYS A 134 -31.29 -6.16 26.72
CA LYS A 134 -31.29 -4.75 26.27
C LYS A 134 -29.98 -4.05 26.68
N PRO A 135 -29.26 -3.36 25.77
CA PRO A 135 -28.15 -2.50 26.14
C PRO A 135 -28.61 -1.09 26.54
N LEU A 136 -28.05 -0.54 27.61
CA LEU A 136 -28.15 0.88 27.96
C LEU A 136 -26.95 1.64 27.35
N ARG A 137 -27.18 2.89 26.93
CA ARG A 137 -26.14 3.81 26.42
C ARG A 137 -25.48 4.59 27.55
N PRO A 138 -24.14 4.71 27.53
CA PRO A 138 -23.45 5.94 27.91
C PRO A 138 -23.40 6.94 26.73
N LYS A 139 -23.14 8.21 27.00
CA LYS A 139 -22.86 9.23 25.98
C LYS A 139 -21.35 9.34 25.72
N SER A 140 -20.99 9.88 24.56
CA SER A 140 -19.60 10.16 24.15
C SER A 140 -18.94 11.23 25.02
N GLY A 141 -17.79 10.88 25.62
CA GLY A 141 -16.77 11.86 26.02
C GLY A 141 -15.85 12.16 24.84
N LYS A 142 -15.41 13.42 24.68
CA LYS A 142 -14.39 13.81 23.70
C LYS A 142 -13.01 13.70 24.35
N SER A 143 -12.10 12.92 23.77
CA SER A 143 -10.71 12.84 24.24
C SER A 143 -9.90 14.04 23.74
N ASN A 144 -9.71 15.04 24.59
CA ASN A 144 -8.78 16.14 24.33
C ASN A 144 -7.34 15.62 24.52
N LEU A 145 -6.51 15.70 23.47
CA LEU A 145 -5.17 15.11 23.46
C LEU A 145 -4.09 15.93 24.20
N ALA A 146 -4.50 16.93 24.99
CA ALA A 146 -3.59 17.87 25.67
C ALA A 146 -3.22 17.45 27.11
N ASP A 147 -3.93 16.47 27.67
CA ASP A 147 -3.92 16.10 29.10
C ASP A 147 -2.72 15.21 29.52
N ASN A 148 -1.65 15.22 28.74
CA ASN A 148 -0.41 14.44 28.97
C ASN A 148 0.82 15.35 29.19
N VAL A 149 0.59 16.61 29.56
CA VAL A 149 1.64 17.48 30.12
C VAL A 149 1.49 17.44 31.64
N ALA A 150 2.53 16.98 32.34
CA ALA A 150 2.56 16.96 33.79
C ALA A 150 2.68 18.41 34.33
N VAL A 151 1.54 19.08 34.50
CA VAL A 151 1.45 20.31 35.29
C VAL A 151 1.71 19.93 36.75
N PRO A 152 2.71 20.53 37.43
CA PRO A 152 2.89 20.32 38.86
C PRO A 152 1.64 20.77 39.61
N ASP A 153 1.10 19.91 40.46
CA ASP A 153 -0.11 20.19 41.25
C ASP A 153 0.07 21.50 42.04
N ASP A 154 -0.92 22.39 42.03
CA ASP A 154 -0.89 23.65 42.80
C ASP A 154 -0.69 23.37 44.31
N THR A 155 -1.05 22.19 44.77
CA THR A 155 -0.75 21.68 46.13
C THR A 155 0.76 21.58 46.39
N PHE A 156 1.54 21.11 45.40
CA PHE A 156 3.00 21.01 45.50
C PHE A 156 3.67 22.38 45.42
N MET A 157 3.14 23.29 44.57
CA MET A 157 3.62 24.67 44.44
C MET A 157 3.28 25.55 45.65
N THR A 158 2.17 25.28 46.36
CA THR A 158 1.83 25.98 47.61
C THR A 158 2.62 25.47 48.80
N GLN A 159 2.87 24.17 48.92
CA GLN A 159 3.65 23.60 50.04
C GLN A 159 5.10 24.13 50.08
N PHE A 160 5.67 24.52 48.94
CA PHE A 160 6.97 25.22 48.87
C PHE A 160 6.92 26.72 49.21
N ARG A 161 5.75 27.38 49.16
CA ARG A 161 5.61 28.81 49.52
C ARG A 161 5.62 29.04 51.03
N ASP A 162 5.17 28.07 51.81
CA ASP A 162 5.20 28.15 53.28
C ASP A 162 6.62 27.95 53.83
N PHE A 163 7.51 27.28 53.09
CA PHE A 163 8.94 27.13 53.40
C PHE A 163 9.75 28.39 53.03
N ASN A 164 9.36 29.53 53.60
CA ASN A 164 10.06 30.80 53.39
C ASN A 164 11.43 30.76 54.07
N ILE A 165 12.50 30.70 53.25
CA ILE A 165 13.87 30.57 53.71
C ILE A 165 14.36 31.82 54.48
N ASP A 166 13.84 33.00 54.14
CA ASP A 166 14.18 34.27 54.81
C ASP A 166 13.70 34.26 56.27
N LYS A 167 12.51 33.68 56.55
CA LYS A 167 12.02 33.49 57.93
C LYS A 167 12.93 32.55 58.72
N THR A 168 13.44 31.48 58.09
CA THR A 168 14.36 30.55 58.74
C THR A 168 15.70 31.22 59.02
N VAL A 169 16.24 31.97 58.06
CA VAL A 169 17.48 32.74 58.20
C VAL A 169 17.35 33.80 59.31
N SER A 170 16.33 34.67 59.27
CA SER A 170 16.14 35.69 60.33
C SER A 170 15.84 35.12 61.71
N ASN A 171 15.32 33.88 61.82
CA ASN A 171 15.17 33.22 63.11
C ASN A 171 16.51 32.67 63.64
N ILE A 172 17.38 32.18 62.77
CA ILE A 172 18.76 31.74 63.11
C ILE A 172 19.64 32.95 63.44
N GLU A 173 19.64 34.00 62.60
CA GLU A 173 20.31 35.27 62.86
C GLU A 173 19.83 35.85 64.19
N GLY A 174 18.52 35.88 64.44
CA GLY A 174 17.96 36.32 65.72
C GLY A 174 18.31 35.44 66.92
N GLN A 175 18.64 34.16 66.74
CA GLN A 175 19.17 33.30 67.82
C GLN A 175 20.63 33.63 68.13
N ILE A 176 21.45 33.85 67.10
CA ILE A 176 22.86 34.28 67.21
C ILE A 176 22.95 35.66 67.88
N ASP A 177 22.14 36.63 67.43
CA ASP A 177 22.12 38.02 67.94
C ASP A 177 21.59 38.11 69.39
N ARG A 178 20.79 37.13 69.83
CA ARG A 178 20.40 36.94 71.25
C ARG A 178 21.48 36.29 72.11
N GLY A 179 22.65 35.97 71.56
CA GLY A 179 23.71 35.26 72.26
C GLY A 179 23.39 33.80 72.58
N GLN A 180 22.34 33.22 71.97
CA GLN A 180 22.04 31.80 72.09
C GLN A 180 22.92 30.98 71.13
N VAL A 181 24.24 31.12 71.30
CA VAL A 181 25.15 30.02 70.98
C VAL A 181 24.76 28.88 71.92
N ILE A 182 24.42 27.72 71.37
CA ILE A 182 24.40 26.49 72.17
C ILE A 182 25.88 26.15 72.37
N SER A 183 26.43 26.68 73.46
CA SER A 183 27.74 26.30 73.96
C SER A 183 27.54 24.96 74.67
N ASP A 184 27.87 23.87 73.98
CA ASP A 184 27.90 22.51 74.54
C ASP A 184 29.08 22.39 75.55
N GLU A 185 29.01 23.15 76.65
CA GLU A 185 30.08 23.23 77.67
C GLU A 185 30.15 21.97 78.55
N ASP A 186 29.08 21.15 78.53
CA ASP A 186 29.00 19.82 79.16
C ASP A 186 29.55 18.69 78.25
N ASP A 187 30.55 18.95 77.39
CA ASP A 187 31.29 17.89 76.65
C ASP A 187 32.26 17.16 77.59
N ASP A 188 31.70 16.57 78.65
CA ASP A 188 32.37 15.79 79.68
C ASP A 188 32.80 14.45 79.06
N VAL A 189 33.96 14.47 78.38
CA VAL A 189 34.50 13.38 77.54
C VAL A 189 34.58 12.03 78.28
N ILE A 190 34.57 12.08 79.61
CA ILE A 190 34.71 10.99 80.58
C ILE A 190 33.37 10.83 81.33
N PRO A 191 32.67 9.68 81.22
CA PRO A 191 31.45 9.45 82.00
C PRO A 191 31.74 9.52 83.50
N GLN A 192 30.80 10.03 84.32
CA GLN A 192 31.01 10.28 85.76
C GLN A 192 31.57 9.06 86.54
N ALA A 193 31.18 7.83 86.18
CA ALA A 193 31.72 6.58 86.75
C ALA A 193 33.23 6.34 86.52
N ALA A 194 33.88 7.15 85.68
CA ALA A 194 35.31 7.12 85.41
C ALA A 194 36.10 8.24 86.11
N ASN A 195 35.43 9.18 86.81
CA ASN A 195 36.10 10.16 87.67
C ASN A 195 36.64 9.53 88.97
N GLU A 196 36.12 8.35 89.37
CA GLU A 196 36.65 7.54 90.47
C GLU A 196 37.77 6.57 90.04
N MET A 197 38.07 6.47 88.74
CA MET A 197 39.16 5.64 88.24
C MET A 197 40.52 6.33 88.37
N GLY A 198 41.51 5.61 88.91
CA GLY A 198 42.90 6.06 88.92
C GLY A 198 43.43 6.31 87.49
N ALA A 199 44.23 7.36 87.31
CA ALA A 199 44.56 7.95 86.01
C ALA A 199 45.01 6.96 84.91
N GLU A 200 45.69 5.87 85.24
CA GLU A 200 46.09 4.86 84.26
C GLU A 200 44.89 4.13 83.61
N ALA A 201 43.84 3.85 84.39
CA ALA A 201 42.62 3.22 83.89
C ALA A 201 41.83 4.21 83.01
N THR A 202 41.78 5.49 83.39
CA THR A 202 41.18 6.56 82.58
C THR A 202 41.91 6.75 81.25
N ILE A 203 43.26 6.68 81.24
CA ILE A 203 44.07 6.68 80.02
C ILE A 203 43.78 5.46 79.13
N ARG A 204 43.57 4.27 79.72
CA ARG A 204 43.17 3.06 78.97
C ARG A 204 41.77 3.21 78.35
N PHE A 205 40.81 3.74 79.10
CA PHE A 205 39.46 4.04 78.61
C PHE A 205 39.46 5.05 77.46
N LEU A 206 40.15 6.19 77.62
CA LEU A 206 40.24 7.21 76.57
C LEU A 206 40.93 6.69 75.30
N LYS A 207 41.96 5.84 75.42
CA LYS A 207 42.57 5.16 74.26
C LYS A 207 41.62 4.19 73.57
N ALA A 208 40.75 3.50 74.31
CA ALA A 208 39.71 2.66 73.73
C ALA A 208 38.63 3.48 73.01
N LYS A 209 38.14 4.57 73.63
CA LYS A 209 37.17 5.51 73.02
C LYS A 209 37.74 6.14 71.74
N LEU A 210 38.98 6.63 71.77
CA LEU A 210 39.69 7.13 70.58
C LEU A 210 39.78 6.09 69.47
N ARG A 211 40.09 4.84 69.80
CA ARG A 211 40.20 3.76 68.82
C ARG A 211 38.85 3.43 68.17
N VAL A 212 37.78 3.33 68.94
CA VAL A 212 36.41 3.11 68.41
C VAL A 212 35.97 4.30 67.55
N MET A 213 36.28 5.53 67.96
CA MET A 213 35.98 6.73 67.16
C MET A 213 36.79 6.77 65.85
N GLN A 214 38.05 6.32 65.84
CA GLN A 214 38.85 6.17 64.62
C GLN A 214 38.27 5.08 63.70
N GLU A 215 37.91 3.92 64.25
CA GLU A 215 37.33 2.81 63.49
C GLU A 215 35.96 3.18 62.88
N GLU A 216 35.13 3.99 63.56
CA GLU A 216 33.90 4.55 62.99
C GLU A 216 34.16 5.68 61.98
N LEU A 217 35.20 6.53 62.15
CA LEU A 217 35.61 7.52 61.15
C LEU A 217 36.09 6.87 59.85
N ASP A 218 36.95 5.85 59.95
CA ASP A 218 37.47 5.09 58.81
C ASP A 218 36.34 4.35 58.06
N ARG A 219 35.35 3.84 58.81
CA ARG A 219 34.13 3.23 58.29
C ARG A 219 33.22 4.25 57.59
N LEU A 220 32.99 5.41 58.18
CA LEU A 220 32.21 6.50 57.59
C LEU A 220 32.86 7.01 56.30
N GLY A 221 34.18 7.25 56.31
CA GLY A 221 34.94 7.60 55.10
C GLY A 221 34.86 6.53 54.01
N SER A 222 34.88 5.25 54.38
CA SER A 222 34.70 4.13 53.44
C SER A 222 33.31 4.10 52.80
N GLU A 223 32.24 4.34 53.58
CA GLU A 223 30.88 4.42 53.03
C GLU A 223 30.69 5.69 52.19
N VAL A 224 31.27 6.84 52.56
CA VAL A 224 31.26 8.07 51.72
C VAL A 224 31.91 7.82 50.36
N ASN A 225 33.13 7.28 50.32
CA ASN A 225 33.81 6.95 49.05
C ASN A 225 32.96 6.05 48.15
N LYS A 226 32.33 5.03 48.73
CA LYS A 226 31.41 4.10 48.05
C LYS A 226 30.13 4.78 47.55
N ARG A 227 29.61 5.78 48.27
CA ARG A 227 28.49 6.62 47.82
C ARG A 227 28.89 7.54 46.68
N ASP A 228 30.11 8.09 46.71
CA ASP A 228 30.64 8.90 45.61
C ASP A 228 30.86 8.09 44.34
N ASP A 229 31.40 6.87 44.43
CA ASP A 229 31.52 5.96 43.28
C ASP A 229 30.14 5.53 42.73
N SER A 230 29.15 5.35 43.62
CA SER A 230 27.76 5.13 43.23
C SER A 230 27.18 6.36 42.50
N ASN A 231 27.43 7.58 43.00
CA ASN A 231 27.00 8.83 42.37
C ASN A 231 27.65 9.06 41.01
N LYS A 232 28.96 8.80 40.87
CA LYS A 232 29.68 8.84 39.57
C LYS A 232 29.03 7.89 38.56
N THR A 233 28.75 6.66 38.98
CA THR A 233 28.10 5.62 38.15
C THR A 233 26.69 6.03 37.71
N LEU A 234 25.88 6.58 38.64
CA LEU A 234 24.54 7.08 38.33
C LEU A 234 24.59 8.31 37.41
N SER A 235 25.54 9.21 37.59
CA SER A 235 25.72 10.40 36.75
C SER A 235 26.07 10.03 35.29
N VAL A 236 26.97 9.07 35.08
CA VAL A 236 27.27 8.51 33.75
C VAL A 236 26.00 7.91 33.12
N LYS A 237 25.27 7.07 33.88
CA LYS A 237 24.06 6.42 33.39
C LYS A 237 22.91 7.39 33.06
N ILE A 238 22.80 8.50 33.80
CA ILE A 238 21.86 9.59 33.45
C ILE A 238 22.25 10.16 32.08
N LYS A 239 23.52 10.51 31.88
CA LYS A 239 23.99 11.07 30.60
C LYS A 239 23.76 10.11 29.42
N GLU A 240 24.08 8.83 29.57
CA GLU A 240 23.83 7.80 28.55
C GLU A 240 22.34 7.73 28.14
N MET A 241 21.44 7.79 29.13
CA MET A 241 19.99 7.81 28.90
C MET A 241 19.52 9.11 28.23
N GLU A 242 20.14 10.26 28.53
CA GLU A 242 19.82 11.54 27.88
C GLU A 242 20.31 11.61 26.43
N ASP A 243 21.51 11.08 26.15
CA ASP A 243 22.08 10.99 24.81
C ASP A 243 21.25 10.04 23.92
N GLU A 244 20.84 8.87 24.41
CA GLU A 244 19.95 7.96 23.66
C GLU A 244 18.52 8.52 23.52
N ARG A 245 17.97 9.20 24.54
CA ARG A 245 16.71 9.97 24.41
C ARG A 245 16.82 10.98 23.26
N GLY A 246 17.95 11.68 23.15
CA GLY A 246 18.25 12.59 22.04
C GLY A 246 18.39 11.89 20.68
N ARG A 247 18.92 10.65 20.64
CA ARG A 247 19.02 9.84 19.42
C ARG A 247 17.65 9.32 18.96
N LEU A 248 16.84 8.81 19.89
CA LEU A 248 15.47 8.36 19.64
C LEU A 248 14.59 9.52 19.17
N TYR A 249 14.63 10.68 19.83
CA TYR A 249 13.84 11.86 19.42
C TYR A 249 14.12 12.29 17.98
N ARG A 250 15.40 12.34 17.58
CA ARG A 250 15.81 12.62 16.19
C ARG A 250 15.31 11.55 15.21
N THR A 251 15.34 10.28 15.60
CA THR A 251 14.85 9.16 14.79
C THR A 251 13.34 9.22 14.58
N THR A 252 12.57 9.42 15.66
CA THR A 252 11.11 9.58 15.62
C THR A 252 10.70 10.80 14.79
N SER A 253 11.40 11.92 14.91
CA SER A 253 11.15 13.12 14.10
C SER A 253 11.37 12.88 12.60
N ALA A 254 12.44 12.17 12.22
CA ALA A 254 12.70 11.80 10.83
C ALA A 254 11.65 10.81 10.29
N GLN A 255 11.26 9.81 11.09
CA GLN A 255 10.20 8.86 10.73
C GLN A 255 8.84 9.54 10.57
N GLN A 256 8.48 10.49 11.43
CA GLN A 256 7.25 11.26 11.30
C GLN A 256 7.21 12.05 9.99
N ALA A 257 8.29 12.77 9.65
CA ALA A 257 8.40 13.50 8.38
C ALA A 257 8.31 12.56 7.16
N GLN A 258 8.80 11.32 7.28
CA GLN A 258 8.67 10.30 6.23
C GLN A 258 7.23 9.76 6.11
N ILE A 259 6.53 9.55 7.23
CA ILE A 259 5.10 9.18 7.28
C ILE A 259 4.26 10.26 6.60
N ASP A 260 4.47 11.53 6.95
CA ASP A 260 3.71 12.65 6.38
C ASP A 260 3.96 12.80 4.86
N LYS A 261 5.20 12.56 4.40
CA LYS A 261 5.54 12.51 2.98
C LYS A 261 4.83 11.36 2.25
N PHE A 262 4.86 10.13 2.79
CA PHE A 262 4.19 8.99 2.17
C PHE A 262 2.66 9.14 2.17
N LYS A 263 2.09 9.66 3.26
CA LYS A 263 0.65 9.97 3.35
C LYS A 263 0.24 10.93 2.24
N LYS A 264 0.96 12.04 2.06
CA LYS A 264 0.69 12.99 0.96
C LYS A 264 0.78 12.31 -0.41
N ILE A 265 1.81 11.50 -0.66
CA ILE A 265 1.96 10.79 -1.94
C ILE A 265 0.78 9.82 -2.19
N SER A 266 0.29 9.15 -1.14
CA SER A 266 -0.89 8.28 -1.20
C SER A 266 -2.17 9.06 -1.50
N GLU A 267 -2.37 10.22 -0.88
CA GLU A 267 -3.51 11.12 -1.13
C GLU A 267 -3.46 11.70 -2.55
N ASP A 268 -2.30 12.19 -3.00
CA ASP A 268 -2.05 12.68 -4.36
C ASP A 268 -2.24 11.57 -5.43
N ALA A 269 -1.99 10.30 -5.09
CA ALA A 269 -2.21 9.15 -5.96
C ALA A 269 -3.69 8.74 -6.03
N GLN A 270 -4.38 8.70 -4.87
CA GLN A 270 -5.80 8.36 -4.80
C GLN A 270 -6.65 9.36 -5.59
N VAL A 271 -6.43 10.66 -5.41
CA VAL A 271 -7.15 11.72 -6.16
C VAL A 271 -6.97 11.57 -7.69
N LYS A 272 -5.79 11.11 -8.14
CA LYS A 272 -5.55 10.82 -9.57
C LYS A 272 -6.31 9.57 -10.05
N SER A 273 -6.40 8.52 -9.22
CA SER A 273 -7.20 7.33 -9.53
C SER A 273 -8.68 7.69 -9.67
N ASP A 274 -9.25 8.36 -8.67
CA ASP A 274 -10.66 8.79 -8.66
C ASP A 274 -10.99 9.67 -9.88
N THR A 275 -10.06 10.56 -10.26
CA THR A 275 -10.18 11.40 -11.46
C THR A 275 -10.13 10.58 -12.75
N ALA A 276 -9.20 9.64 -12.87
CA ALA A 276 -9.06 8.77 -14.05
C ALA A 276 -10.25 7.83 -14.21
N GLU A 277 -10.76 7.24 -13.13
CA GLU A 277 -11.97 6.43 -13.12
C GLU A 277 -13.20 7.24 -13.56
N THR A 278 -13.33 8.47 -13.06
CA THR A 278 -14.41 9.40 -13.48
C THR A 278 -14.34 9.71 -14.98
N GLN A 279 -13.14 9.96 -15.52
CA GLN A 279 -12.93 10.20 -16.95
C GLN A 279 -13.23 8.94 -17.79
N LEU A 280 -12.78 7.76 -17.36
CA LEU A 280 -13.06 6.48 -18.02
C LEU A 280 -14.55 6.15 -18.01
N ALA A 281 -15.27 6.44 -16.93
CA ALA A 281 -16.73 6.29 -16.86
C ALA A 281 -17.44 7.24 -17.83
N GLY A 282 -16.99 8.49 -17.93
CA GLY A 282 -17.48 9.47 -18.90
C GLY A 282 -17.28 9.01 -20.35
N LEU A 283 -16.06 8.65 -20.73
CA LEU A 283 -15.70 8.20 -22.09
C LEU A 283 -16.42 6.90 -22.48
N ARG A 284 -16.56 5.93 -21.57
CA ARG A 284 -17.35 4.71 -21.81
C ARG A 284 -18.82 5.03 -22.10
N LYS A 285 -19.41 5.97 -21.36
CA LYS A 285 -20.78 6.42 -21.61
C LYS A 285 -20.90 7.14 -22.95
N GLU A 286 -19.97 8.05 -23.27
CA GLU A 286 -19.99 8.77 -24.54
C GLU A 286 -19.83 7.84 -25.75
N SER A 287 -18.92 6.86 -25.71
CA SER A 287 -18.76 5.85 -26.75
C SER A 287 -20.05 5.05 -26.96
N THR A 288 -20.67 4.58 -25.88
CA THR A 288 -21.92 3.79 -25.96
C THR A 288 -23.12 4.60 -26.46
N ASP A 289 -23.24 5.88 -26.10
CA ASP A 289 -24.23 6.78 -26.68
C ASP A 289 -23.93 7.13 -28.14
N HIS A 290 -22.66 7.24 -28.54
CA HIS A 290 -22.25 7.45 -29.94
C HIS A 290 -22.60 6.25 -30.81
N ASP A 291 -22.19 5.04 -30.40
CA ASP A 291 -22.41 3.82 -31.17
C ASP A 291 -23.90 3.44 -31.24
N ARG A 292 -24.68 3.76 -30.20
CA ARG A 292 -26.14 3.69 -30.23
C ARG A 292 -26.72 4.63 -31.29
N LYS A 293 -26.37 5.92 -31.28
CA LYS A 293 -26.84 6.90 -32.30
C LYS A 293 -26.44 6.47 -33.72
N ARG A 294 -25.21 6.00 -33.90
CA ARG A 294 -24.69 5.48 -35.18
C ARG A 294 -25.49 4.27 -35.67
N THR A 295 -25.84 3.36 -34.76
CA THR A 295 -26.67 2.18 -35.06
C THR A 295 -28.11 2.59 -35.42
N GLU A 296 -28.72 3.50 -34.66
CA GLU A 296 -30.05 4.05 -34.94
C GLU A 296 -30.10 4.72 -36.33
N GLN A 297 -29.08 5.50 -36.69
CA GLN A 297 -28.95 6.13 -38.01
C GLN A 297 -28.80 5.10 -39.13
N LEU A 298 -27.90 4.12 -38.98
CA LEU A 298 -27.69 3.07 -39.99
C LEU A 298 -28.95 2.22 -40.22
N LEU A 299 -29.72 1.93 -39.17
CA LEU A 299 -31.01 1.24 -39.27
C LEU A 299 -32.05 2.08 -40.02
N ALA A 300 -32.09 3.40 -39.78
CA ALA A 300 -32.98 4.32 -40.49
C ALA A 300 -32.63 4.43 -41.99
N ASP A 301 -31.34 4.56 -42.32
CA ASP A 301 -30.86 4.61 -43.70
C ASP A 301 -31.09 3.29 -44.45
N ASN A 302 -30.81 2.14 -43.81
CA ASN A 302 -31.09 0.82 -44.38
C ASN A 302 -32.59 0.65 -44.69
N LYS A 303 -33.47 1.04 -43.76
CA LYS A 303 -34.93 1.03 -43.94
C LYS A 303 -35.41 1.98 -45.04
N ARG A 304 -34.70 3.08 -45.33
CA ARG A 304 -34.97 3.95 -46.49
C ARG A 304 -34.52 3.29 -47.79
N LEU A 305 -33.32 2.70 -47.83
CA LEU A 305 -32.77 2.05 -49.01
C LEU A 305 -33.59 0.83 -49.43
N GLU A 306 -34.05 0.00 -48.49
CA GLU A 306 -34.94 -1.12 -48.80
C GLU A 306 -36.30 -0.66 -49.37
N LYS A 307 -36.86 0.48 -48.93
CA LYS A 307 -38.06 1.05 -49.58
C LYS A 307 -37.78 1.44 -51.03
N GLN A 308 -36.74 2.24 -51.26
CA GLN A 308 -36.35 2.71 -52.60
C GLN A 308 -36.05 1.55 -53.56
N LYS A 309 -35.36 0.51 -53.07
CA LYS A 309 -35.11 -0.76 -53.78
C LYS A 309 -36.41 -1.48 -54.14
N ASN A 310 -37.35 -1.61 -53.21
CA ASN A 310 -38.63 -2.27 -53.46
C ASN A 310 -39.53 -1.48 -54.44
N GLU A 311 -39.53 -0.15 -54.35
CA GLU A 311 -40.21 0.76 -55.29
C GLU A 311 -39.63 0.64 -56.70
N LEU A 312 -38.29 0.65 -56.85
CA LEU A 312 -37.61 0.46 -58.13
C LEU A 312 -37.87 -0.93 -58.72
N MET A 313 -37.82 -1.98 -57.90
CA MET A 313 -38.16 -3.35 -58.33
C MET A 313 -39.63 -3.49 -58.74
N ALA A 314 -40.55 -2.77 -58.10
CA ALA A 314 -41.94 -2.69 -58.54
C ALA A 314 -42.08 -1.93 -59.87
N GLY A 315 -41.27 -0.88 -60.08
CA GLY A 315 -41.13 -0.16 -61.35
C GLY A 315 -40.71 -1.08 -62.50
N PHE A 316 -39.60 -1.80 -62.36
CA PHE A 316 -39.14 -2.76 -63.37
C PHE A 316 -40.17 -3.87 -63.64
N LYS A 317 -40.84 -4.41 -62.61
CA LYS A 317 -41.93 -5.40 -62.77
C LYS A 317 -43.12 -4.84 -63.57
N LYS A 318 -43.45 -3.55 -63.44
CA LYS A 318 -44.47 -2.88 -64.27
C LYS A 318 -43.97 -2.67 -65.70
N GLN A 319 -42.72 -2.24 -65.88
CA GLN A 319 -42.11 -2.00 -67.19
C GLN A 319 -42.02 -3.28 -68.04
N LEU A 320 -41.63 -4.41 -67.44
CA LEU A 320 -41.62 -5.72 -68.12
C LEU A 320 -43.02 -6.11 -68.63
N LYS A 321 -44.04 -6.01 -67.77
CA LYS A 321 -45.44 -6.28 -68.18
C LYS A 321 -45.91 -5.37 -69.31
N LEU A 322 -45.52 -4.08 -69.29
CA LEU A 322 -45.83 -3.14 -70.37
C LEU A 322 -45.15 -3.54 -71.69
N ILE A 323 -43.87 -3.94 -71.65
CA ILE A 323 -43.14 -4.44 -72.82
C ILE A 323 -43.85 -5.67 -73.42
N ASP A 324 -44.33 -6.61 -72.60
CA ASP A 324 -45.04 -7.80 -73.08
C ASP A 324 -46.40 -7.48 -73.70
N ILE A 325 -47.12 -6.48 -73.16
CA ILE A 325 -48.38 -5.98 -73.74
C ILE A 325 -48.11 -5.30 -75.08
N LEU A 326 -47.13 -4.40 -75.15
CA LEU A 326 -46.76 -3.68 -76.37
C LEU A 326 -46.27 -4.63 -77.48
N LYS A 327 -45.52 -5.69 -77.13
CA LYS A 327 -45.12 -6.75 -78.08
C LYS A 327 -46.33 -7.47 -78.68
N ARG A 328 -47.31 -7.86 -77.85
CA ARG A 328 -48.56 -8.49 -78.34
C ARG A 328 -49.38 -7.53 -79.19
N GLN A 329 -49.57 -6.28 -78.75
CA GLN A 329 -50.27 -5.25 -79.52
C GLN A 329 -49.61 -5.01 -80.88
N LYS A 330 -48.28 -4.90 -80.93
CA LYS A 330 -47.53 -4.80 -82.19
C LYS A 330 -47.82 -6.00 -83.11
N MET A 331 -47.72 -7.23 -82.59
CA MET A 331 -48.00 -8.45 -83.36
C MET A 331 -49.44 -8.48 -83.92
N HIS A 332 -50.44 -8.09 -83.13
CA HIS A 332 -51.83 -8.01 -83.61
C HIS A 332 -52.03 -6.94 -84.68
N ILE A 333 -51.37 -5.78 -84.55
CA ILE A 333 -51.42 -4.70 -85.56
C ILE A 333 -50.72 -5.11 -86.85
N GLU A 334 -49.58 -5.80 -86.78
CA GLU A 334 -48.87 -6.32 -87.95
C GLU A 334 -49.69 -7.41 -88.65
N ALA A 335 -50.30 -8.34 -87.91
CA ALA A 335 -51.21 -9.34 -88.48
C ALA A 335 -52.44 -8.71 -89.15
N ALA A 336 -53.06 -7.69 -88.52
CA ALA A 336 -54.20 -6.99 -89.10
C ALA A 336 -53.84 -6.23 -90.40
N LYS A 337 -52.65 -5.62 -90.47
CA LYS A 337 -52.15 -4.97 -91.70
C LYS A 337 -51.87 -5.98 -92.83
N MET A 338 -51.32 -7.15 -92.50
CA MET A 338 -51.14 -8.21 -93.49
C MET A 338 -52.48 -8.76 -93.99
N LEU A 339 -53.49 -8.84 -93.12
CA LEU A 339 -54.84 -9.22 -93.49
C LEU A 339 -55.49 -8.19 -94.43
N SER A 340 -55.46 -6.89 -94.08
CA SER A 340 -56.07 -5.85 -94.91
C SER A 340 -55.38 -5.71 -96.27
N PHE A 341 -54.06 -5.85 -96.33
CA PHE A 341 -53.33 -5.92 -97.60
C PHE A 341 -53.78 -7.11 -98.45
N SER A 342 -53.96 -8.29 -97.83
CA SER A 342 -54.45 -9.49 -98.54
C SER A 342 -55.89 -9.34 -99.03
N GLU A 343 -56.75 -8.64 -98.27
CA GLU A 343 -58.13 -8.31 -98.62
C GLU A 343 -58.18 -7.31 -99.79
N GLU A 344 -57.36 -6.26 -99.76
CA GLU A 344 -57.22 -5.30 -100.86
C GLU A 344 -56.76 -5.96 -102.17
N GLU A 345 -55.75 -6.84 -102.12
CA GLU A 345 -55.28 -7.58 -103.29
C GLU A 345 -56.32 -8.58 -103.81
N PHE A 346 -57.08 -9.23 -102.93
CA PHE A 346 -58.20 -10.09 -103.31
C PHE A 346 -59.32 -9.31 -104.02
N VAL A 347 -59.69 -8.13 -103.50
CA VAL A 347 -60.69 -7.25 -104.13
C VAL A 347 -60.20 -6.68 -105.47
N LYS A 348 -58.91 -6.35 -105.61
CA LYS A 348 -58.30 -5.97 -106.90
C LYS A 348 -58.41 -7.12 -107.91
N ALA A 349 -58.03 -8.34 -107.53
CA ALA A 349 -58.16 -9.52 -108.39
C ALA A 349 -59.62 -9.79 -108.83
N PHE A 350 -60.58 -9.68 -107.90
CA PHE A 350 -62.01 -9.87 -108.21
C PHE A 350 -62.57 -8.79 -109.13
N THR A 351 -62.20 -7.52 -108.92
CA THR A 351 -62.66 -6.42 -109.79
C THR A 351 -62.07 -6.48 -111.19
N TRP A 352 -60.83 -6.98 -111.35
CA TRP A 352 -60.24 -7.23 -112.67
C TRP A 352 -60.91 -8.41 -113.40
N GLY A 353 -61.39 -9.42 -112.65
CA GLY A 353 -62.13 -10.56 -113.19
C GLY A 353 -63.50 -10.20 -113.79
N ASN A 354 -64.08 -9.04 -113.44
CA ASN A 354 -65.37 -8.56 -113.99
C ASN A 354 -65.23 -7.72 -115.28
N PHE A 355 -64.04 -7.64 -115.87
CA PHE A 355 -63.78 -6.96 -117.15
C PHE A 355 -63.39 -7.93 -118.30
N ILE A 356 -63.75 -9.21 -118.15
CA ILE A 356 -63.63 -10.28 -119.15
C ILE A 356 -65.00 -10.96 -119.30
#